data_AF-A0A8J8G903-F1
#
_entry.id   AF-A0A8J8G903-F1
#
_cell.length_a   1.000
_cell.length_b   1.000
_cell.length_c   1.000
_cell.angle_alpha   90.00
_cell.angle_beta   90.00
_cell.angle_gamma   90.00
#
_symmetry.space_group_name_H-M   'P 1'
#
loop_
_entity.id
_entity.type
_entity.pdbx_description
1 polymer ?
#
loop_
_entity_poly.entity_id
_entity_poly.type
_entity_poly.pdbx_seq_one_letter_code
_entity_poly.pdbx_strand_id
1 'polypeptide(L)'
;MNINILEALIYSVIPTLIGLYITEKVKGNVKSNFDKKLENLKKEHNIDITKLQADINALKTKENFKFTKLHEKRLIVLENIYKLLNNASKELSVYVSPVKFTPKDTKFEEYENNLQLNYINAHNEFVSFFNDNKIYLTVIELIENYLNQVSEIYNDYSTNHMLKKMGDNSNVEIRTKAFTAYKKMPEKVNPIKKEIEKKFREILEK
;
A
#
# COMPACT_ATOMS: atom_id res chain seq x y z
N MET A 1 -18.20 102.52 20.67
CA MET A 1 -17.09 101.54 20.75
C MET A 1 -17.57 100.08 20.87
N ASN A 2 -18.82 99.75 20.50
CA ASN A 2 -19.38 98.39 20.66
C ASN A 2 -19.52 97.60 19.34
N ILE A 3 -19.49 98.27 18.18
CA ILE A 3 -19.67 97.63 16.87
C ILE A 3 -18.41 96.82 16.48
N ASN A 4 -17.21 97.36 16.71
CA ASN A 4 -15.94 96.69 16.38
C ASN A 4 -15.68 95.40 17.18
N ILE A 5 -16.22 95.29 18.41
CA ILE A 5 -16.06 94.09 19.26
C ILE A 5 -16.99 92.97 18.79
N LEU A 6 -18.22 93.31 18.38
CA LEU A 6 -19.17 92.34 17.83
C LEU A 6 -18.69 91.80 16.48
N GLU A 7 -18.17 92.67 15.60
CA GLU A 7 -17.55 92.26 14.34
C GLU A 7 -16.33 91.37 14.58
N ALA A 8 -15.43 91.71 15.51
CA ALA A 8 -14.27 90.88 15.85
C ALA A 8 -14.64 89.49 16.40
N LEU A 9 -15.74 89.38 17.17
CA LEU A 9 -16.28 88.10 17.65
C LEU A 9 -16.88 87.27 16.51
N ILE A 10 -17.62 87.90 15.60
CA ILE A 10 -18.19 87.24 14.42
C ILE A 10 -17.06 86.72 13.50
N TYR A 11 -16.02 87.54 13.26
CA TYR A 11 -14.87 87.17 12.44
C TYR A 11 -13.92 86.14 13.07
N SER A 12 -14.00 85.88 14.38
CA SER A 12 -13.16 84.87 15.06
C SER A 12 -13.92 83.58 15.39
N VAL A 13 -15.16 83.68 15.86
CA VAL A 13 -15.95 82.53 16.32
C VAL A 13 -16.52 81.74 15.13
N ILE A 14 -17.05 82.41 14.10
CA ILE A 14 -17.66 81.73 12.95
C ILE A 14 -16.64 80.90 12.17
N PRO A 15 -15.44 81.42 11.81
CA PRO A 15 -14.45 80.60 11.11
C PRO A 15 -13.95 79.43 11.96
N THR A 16 -13.87 79.59 13.28
CA THR A 16 -13.44 78.52 14.19
C THR A 16 -14.49 77.41 14.28
N LEU A 17 -15.78 77.74 14.36
CA LEU A 17 -16.88 76.77 14.35
C LEU A 17 -16.97 76.04 12.99
N ILE A 18 -16.80 76.76 11.88
CA ILE A 18 -16.73 76.16 10.54
C ILE A 18 -15.53 75.21 10.45
N GLY A 19 -14.36 75.62 10.95
CA GLY A 19 -13.15 74.80 11.02
C GLY A 19 -13.35 73.51 11.83
N LEU A 20 -13.99 73.61 13.01
CA LEU A 20 -14.34 72.46 13.84
C LEU A 20 -15.31 71.50 13.13
N TYR A 21 -16.37 72.04 12.50
CA TYR A 21 -17.34 71.24 11.75
C TYR A 21 -16.69 70.51 10.57
N ILE A 22 -15.84 71.20 9.80
CA ILE A 22 -15.09 70.58 8.69
C ILE A 22 -14.15 69.51 9.23
N THR A 23 -13.45 69.78 10.35
CA THR A 23 -12.52 68.82 10.96
C THR A 23 -13.22 67.56 11.43
N GLU A 24 -14.37 67.68 12.12
CA GLU A 24 -15.16 66.52 12.52
C GLU A 24 -15.69 65.74 11.32
N LYS A 25 -16.19 66.43 10.29
CA LYS A 25 -16.71 65.79 9.08
C LYS A 25 -15.62 65.04 8.32
N VAL A 26 -14.43 65.63 8.19
CA VAL A 26 -13.25 64.98 7.58
C VAL A 26 -12.81 63.78 8.42
N LYS A 27 -12.73 63.91 9.75
CA LYS A 27 -12.36 62.82 10.65
C LYS A 27 -13.35 61.66 10.59
N GLY A 28 -14.66 61.96 10.55
CA GLY A 28 -15.72 60.97 10.38
C GLY A 28 -15.63 60.24 9.05
N ASN A 29 -15.40 60.97 7.94
CA ASN A 29 -15.22 60.36 6.62
C ASN A 29 -13.95 59.50 6.53
N VAL A 30 -12.83 59.96 7.11
CA VAL A 30 -11.59 59.18 7.17
C VAL A 30 -11.81 57.90 7.95
N LYS A 31 -12.42 57.98 9.14
CA LYS A 31 -12.74 56.80 9.97
C LYS A 31 -13.65 55.83 9.23
N SER A 32 -14.75 56.30 8.64
CA SER A 32 -15.67 55.46 7.87
C SER A 32 -14.98 54.77 6.69
N ASN A 33 -14.11 55.47 5.96
CA ASN A 33 -13.34 54.88 4.86
C ASN A 33 -12.33 53.83 5.36
N PHE A 34 -11.67 54.07 6.50
CA PHE A 34 -10.80 53.07 7.13
C PHE A 34 -11.58 51.83 7.57
N ASP A 35 -12.72 52.02 8.24
CA ASP A 35 -13.56 50.92 8.71
C ASP A 35 -14.07 50.08 7.53
N LYS A 36 -14.52 50.72 6.44
CA LYS A 36 -14.93 50.02 5.20
C LYS A 36 -13.78 49.24 4.56
N LYS A 37 -12.59 49.86 4.45
CA LYS A 37 -11.41 49.17 3.90
C LYS A 37 -11.01 47.97 4.75
N LEU A 38 -11.03 48.12 6.08
CA LEU A 38 -10.72 47.06 7.02
C LEU A 38 -11.74 45.91 6.94
N GLU A 39 -13.03 46.23 6.85
CA GLU A 39 -14.08 45.22 6.70
C GLU A 39 -13.95 44.46 5.37
N ASN A 40 -13.69 45.16 4.27
CA ASN A 40 -13.48 44.54 2.97
C ASN A 40 -12.25 43.63 2.98
N LEU A 41 -11.13 44.09 3.55
CA LEU A 41 -9.90 43.29 3.67
C LEU A 41 -10.14 42.02 4.51
N LYS A 42 -10.89 42.13 5.62
CA LYS A 42 -11.27 40.97 6.44
C LYS A 42 -12.16 40.00 5.65
N LYS A 43 -13.11 40.50 4.86
CA LYS A 43 -13.96 39.65 4.01
C LYS A 43 -13.15 38.92 2.96
N GLU A 44 -12.25 39.62 2.25
CA GLU A 44 -11.35 39.03 1.26
C GLU A 44 -10.48 37.93 1.89
N HIS A 45 -9.83 38.23 3.02
CA HIS A 45 -9.03 37.22 3.73
C HIS A 45 -9.86 36.04 4.22
N ASN A 46 -11.08 36.25 4.74
CA ASN A 46 -11.94 35.14 5.14
C ASN A 46 -12.37 34.28 3.95
N ILE A 47 -12.64 34.88 2.79
CA ILE A 47 -12.92 34.15 1.55
C ILE A 47 -11.71 33.31 1.14
N ASP A 48 -10.51 33.89 1.18
CA ASP A 48 -9.28 33.18 0.81
C ASP A 48 -8.95 32.05 1.78
N ILE A 49 -9.11 32.27 3.09
CA ILE A 49 -8.96 31.23 4.11
C ILE A 49 -9.96 30.09 3.85
N THR A 50 -11.22 30.42 3.56
CA THR A 50 -12.25 29.42 3.30
C THR A 50 -11.94 28.63 2.04
N LYS A 51 -11.46 29.27 0.96
CA LYS A 51 -11.01 28.60 -0.26
C LYS A 51 -9.83 27.67 0.01
N LEU A 52 -8.80 28.15 0.70
CA LEU A 52 -7.63 27.35 1.06
C LEU A 52 -8.02 26.13 1.92
N GLN A 53 -8.93 26.31 2.88
CA GLN A 53 -9.45 25.21 3.68
C GLN A 53 -10.22 24.19 2.83
N ALA A 54 -11.04 24.65 1.89
CA ALA A 54 -11.75 23.78 0.96
C ALA A 54 -10.78 22.99 0.07
N ASP A 55 -9.75 23.64 -0.47
CA ASP A 55 -8.74 23.02 -1.31
C ASP A 55 -7.92 21.97 -0.53
N ILE A 56 -7.50 22.29 0.70
CA ILE A 56 -6.81 21.35 1.59
C ILE A 56 -7.68 20.14 1.89
N ASN A 57 -8.97 20.34 2.19
CA ASN A 57 -9.89 19.25 2.48
C ASN A 57 -10.15 18.38 1.24
N ALA A 58 -10.25 18.97 0.06
CA ALA A 58 -10.39 18.25 -1.20
C ALA A 58 -9.13 17.39 -1.48
N LEU A 59 -7.94 17.96 -1.31
CA LEU A 59 -6.67 17.24 -1.45
C LEU A 59 -6.55 16.10 -0.43
N LYS A 60 -6.85 16.37 0.84
CA LYS A 60 -6.85 15.36 1.91
C LYS A 60 -7.81 14.22 1.59
N THR A 61 -9.01 14.52 1.11
CA THR A 61 -10.01 13.51 0.73
C THR A 61 -9.50 12.65 -0.43
N LYS A 62 -8.89 13.27 -1.44
CA LYS A 62 -8.30 12.56 -2.59
C LYS A 62 -7.16 11.64 -2.19
N GLU A 63 -6.23 12.11 -1.36
CA GLU A 63 -5.11 11.30 -0.88
C GLU A 63 -5.57 10.18 0.03
N ASN A 64 -6.51 10.43 0.94
CA ASN A 64 -7.12 9.39 1.76
C ASN A 64 -7.80 8.32 0.90
N PHE A 65 -8.54 8.70 -0.14
CA PHE A 65 -9.17 7.74 -1.04
C PHE A 65 -8.13 6.86 -1.76
N LYS A 66 -7.07 7.46 -2.32
CA LYS A 66 -5.98 6.71 -2.96
C LYS A 66 -5.30 5.76 -1.98
N PHE A 67 -5.00 6.25 -0.79
CA PHE A 67 -4.38 5.48 0.27
C PHE A 67 -5.25 4.28 0.64
N THR A 68 -6.53 4.49 0.95
CA THR A 68 -7.47 3.40 1.27
C THR A 68 -7.54 2.37 0.15
N LYS A 69 -7.69 2.80 -1.11
CA LYS A 69 -7.76 1.87 -2.25
C LYS A 69 -6.47 1.08 -2.45
N LEU A 70 -5.31 1.70 -2.25
CA LEU A 70 -4.03 1.02 -2.30
C LEU A 70 -3.90 -0.01 -1.19
N HIS A 71 -4.28 0.33 0.04
CA HIS A 71 -4.25 -0.58 1.18
C HIS A 71 -5.21 -1.76 1.00
N GLU A 72 -6.44 -1.51 0.55
CA GLU A 72 -7.40 -2.57 0.18
C GLU A 72 -6.79 -3.54 -0.84
N LYS A 73 -6.18 -3.01 -1.93
CA LYS A 73 -5.54 -3.85 -2.95
C LYS A 73 -4.37 -4.64 -2.39
N ARG A 74 -3.54 -4.05 -1.53
CA ARG A 74 -2.43 -4.75 -0.85
C ARG A 74 -2.93 -5.89 0.01
N LEU A 75 -3.99 -5.69 0.80
CA LEU A 75 -4.59 -6.74 1.63
C LEU A 75 -5.08 -7.93 0.80
N ILE A 76 -5.79 -7.65 -0.30
CA ILE A 76 -6.26 -8.69 -1.23
C ILE A 76 -5.08 -9.47 -1.83
N VAL A 77 -4.02 -8.78 -2.23
CA VAL A 77 -2.83 -9.44 -2.81
C VAL A 77 -2.14 -10.30 -1.75
N LEU A 78 -1.96 -9.79 -0.52
CA LEU A 78 -1.35 -10.53 0.59
C LEU A 78 -2.11 -11.83 0.91
N GLU A 79 -3.44 -11.75 1.01
CA GLU A 79 -4.31 -12.91 1.24
C GLU A 79 -4.12 -13.98 0.16
N ASN A 80 -4.19 -13.58 -1.11
CA ASN A 80 -4.08 -14.51 -2.23
C ASN A 80 -2.67 -15.13 -2.33
N ILE A 81 -1.62 -14.33 -2.12
CA ILE A 81 -0.24 -14.84 -2.07
C ILE A 81 -0.10 -15.88 -0.97
N TYR A 82 -0.61 -15.59 0.23
CA TYR A 82 -0.53 -16.53 1.36
C TYR A 82 -1.26 -17.84 1.05
N LYS A 83 -2.45 -17.78 0.45
CA LYS A 83 -3.23 -18.96 0.05
C LYS A 83 -2.48 -19.80 -1.00
N LEU A 84 -2.01 -19.17 -2.06
CA LEU A 84 -1.33 -19.84 -3.18
C LEU A 84 0.02 -20.43 -2.75
N LEU A 85 0.81 -19.70 -1.97
CA LEU A 85 2.07 -20.17 -1.40
C LEU A 85 1.86 -21.42 -0.53
N ASN A 86 0.83 -21.43 0.30
CA ASN A 86 0.52 -22.60 1.12
C ASN A 86 0.07 -23.79 0.29
N ASN A 87 -0.75 -23.56 -0.75
CA ASN A 87 -1.17 -24.61 -1.66
C ASN A 87 0.03 -25.24 -2.40
N ALA A 88 0.85 -24.43 -3.06
CA ALA A 88 2.04 -24.90 -3.78
C ALA A 88 3.01 -25.65 -2.87
N SER A 89 3.26 -25.14 -1.67
CA SER A 89 4.12 -25.78 -0.67
C SER A 89 3.57 -27.13 -0.19
N LYS A 90 2.25 -27.22 0.02
CA LYS A 90 1.58 -28.47 0.41
C LYS A 90 1.70 -29.51 -0.71
N GLU A 91 1.34 -29.15 -1.93
CA GLU A 91 1.39 -30.08 -3.07
C GLU A 91 2.82 -30.55 -3.35
N LEU A 92 3.83 -29.67 -3.22
CA LEU A 92 5.23 -30.08 -3.30
C LEU A 92 5.59 -31.11 -2.22
N SER A 93 5.19 -30.85 -0.97
CA SER A 93 5.48 -31.75 0.16
C SER A 93 4.91 -33.14 -0.05
N VAL A 94 3.69 -33.23 -0.60
CA VAL A 94 3.04 -34.51 -0.94
C VAL A 94 3.77 -35.18 -2.10
N TYR A 95 4.11 -34.43 -3.14
CA TYR A 95 4.80 -34.95 -4.31
C TYR A 95 6.18 -35.53 -3.97
N VAL A 96 6.99 -34.82 -3.18
CA VAL A 96 8.35 -35.27 -2.83
C VAL A 96 8.38 -36.23 -1.64
N SER A 97 7.23 -36.52 -1.02
CA SER A 97 7.17 -37.42 0.13
C SER A 97 7.75 -38.81 -0.20
N PRO A 98 8.64 -39.37 0.65
CA PRO A 98 9.16 -40.72 0.45
C PRO A 98 8.08 -41.79 0.71
N VAL A 99 7.07 -41.46 1.50
CA VAL A 99 5.95 -42.35 1.82
C VAL A 99 4.69 -41.83 1.11
N LYS A 100 4.18 -42.63 0.18
CA LYS A 100 2.99 -42.31 -0.61
C LYS A 100 1.97 -43.44 -0.48
N PHE A 101 0.75 -43.10 -0.09
CA PHE A 101 -0.36 -44.05 -0.03
C PHE A 101 -1.13 -44.02 -1.35
N THR A 102 -0.83 -44.98 -2.22
CA THR A 102 -1.54 -45.11 -3.50
C THR A 102 -2.96 -45.64 -3.27
N PRO A 103 -4.00 -44.99 -3.81
CA PRO A 103 -5.37 -45.51 -3.78
C PRO A 103 -5.48 -46.90 -4.40
N LYS A 104 -6.42 -47.73 -3.92
CA LYS A 104 -6.55 -49.14 -4.34
C LYS A 104 -6.77 -49.31 -5.86
N ASP A 105 -7.41 -48.34 -6.49
CA ASP A 105 -7.79 -48.40 -7.91
C ASP A 105 -6.84 -47.62 -8.84
N THR A 106 -5.66 -47.20 -8.35
CA THR A 106 -4.71 -46.40 -9.13
C THR A 106 -3.33 -47.06 -9.16
N LYS A 107 -2.68 -47.07 -10.32
CA LYS A 107 -1.28 -47.52 -10.41
C LYS A 107 -0.36 -46.49 -9.74
N PHE A 108 0.70 -46.95 -9.07
CA PHE A 108 1.65 -46.07 -8.38
C PHE A 108 2.20 -44.96 -9.30
N GLU A 109 2.59 -45.32 -10.51
CA GLU A 109 3.15 -44.38 -11.49
C GLU A 109 2.13 -43.30 -11.92
N GLU A 110 0.88 -43.70 -12.16
CA GLU A 110 -0.21 -42.78 -12.49
C GLU A 110 -0.49 -41.83 -11.32
N TYR A 111 -0.53 -42.36 -10.10
CA TYR A 111 -0.68 -41.56 -8.89
C TYR A 111 0.46 -40.55 -8.72
N GLU A 112 1.71 -40.97 -8.91
CA GLU A 112 2.87 -40.09 -8.80
C GLU A 112 2.88 -39.00 -9.89
N ASN A 113 2.39 -39.30 -11.09
CA ASN A 113 2.20 -38.31 -12.15
C ASN A 113 1.12 -37.29 -11.80
N ASN A 114 0.02 -37.72 -11.22
CA ASN A 114 -1.02 -36.82 -10.76
C ASN A 114 -0.52 -35.88 -9.66
N LEU A 115 0.29 -36.39 -8.72
CA LEU A 115 0.94 -35.54 -7.71
C LEU A 115 1.89 -34.51 -8.33
N GLN A 116 2.67 -34.91 -9.34
CA GLN A 116 3.54 -33.98 -10.08
C GLN A 116 2.72 -32.88 -10.74
N LEU A 117 1.65 -33.24 -11.45
CA LEU A 117 0.77 -32.29 -12.15
C LEU A 117 0.09 -31.34 -11.17
N ASN A 118 -0.37 -31.83 -10.02
CA ASN A 118 -0.96 -31.00 -8.96
C ASN A 118 0.03 -29.93 -8.47
N TYR A 119 1.27 -30.33 -8.22
CA TYR A 119 2.31 -29.37 -7.84
C TYR A 119 2.58 -28.35 -8.95
N ILE A 120 2.78 -28.80 -10.20
CA ILE A 120 3.05 -27.89 -11.34
C ILE A 120 1.93 -26.86 -11.49
N ASN A 121 0.67 -27.30 -11.42
CA ASN A 121 -0.48 -26.41 -11.53
C ASN A 121 -0.52 -25.40 -10.38
N ALA A 122 -0.36 -25.85 -9.13
CA ALA A 122 -0.35 -24.97 -7.96
C ALA A 122 0.84 -23.99 -7.97
N HIS A 123 2.01 -24.43 -8.43
CA HIS A 123 3.21 -23.60 -8.57
C HIS A 123 3.02 -22.53 -9.65
N ASN A 124 2.51 -22.91 -10.82
CA ASN A 124 2.27 -21.98 -11.92
C ASN A 124 1.23 -20.92 -11.55
N GLU A 125 0.14 -21.32 -10.88
CA GLU A 125 -0.87 -20.39 -10.37
C GLU A 125 -0.25 -19.39 -9.39
N PHE A 126 0.57 -19.87 -8.45
CA PHE A 126 1.30 -19.02 -7.51
C PHE A 126 2.24 -18.04 -8.21
N VAL A 127 3.10 -18.54 -9.11
CA VAL A 127 4.11 -17.72 -9.81
C VAL A 127 3.46 -16.68 -10.71
N SER A 128 2.40 -17.05 -11.45
CA SER A 128 1.66 -16.10 -12.29
C SER A 128 1.10 -14.97 -11.44
N PHE A 129 0.34 -15.31 -10.38
CA PHE A 129 -0.27 -14.31 -9.52
C PHE A 129 0.78 -13.41 -8.84
N PHE A 130 1.89 -14.00 -8.36
CA PHE A 130 3.00 -13.26 -7.78
C PHE A 130 3.60 -12.26 -8.76
N ASN A 131 3.96 -12.70 -9.97
CA ASN A 131 4.57 -11.83 -10.96
C ASN A 131 3.64 -10.68 -11.37
N ASP A 132 2.34 -10.96 -11.52
CA ASP A 132 1.34 -9.96 -11.90
C ASP A 132 1.08 -8.92 -10.80
N ASN A 133 1.32 -9.27 -9.53
CA ASN A 133 0.94 -8.46 -8.38
C ASN A 133 2.12 -8.03 -7.47
N LYS A 134 3.37 -8.37 -7.81
CA LYS A 134 4.53 -8.13 -6.92
C LYS A 134 4.75 -6.66 -6.55
N ILE A 135 4.29 -5.71 -7.37
CA ILE A 135 4.34 -4.27 -7.07
C ILE A 135 3.60 -3.90 -5.77
N TYR A 136 2.63 -4.72 -5.35
CA TYR A 136 1.88 -4.51 -4.12
C TYR A 136 2.54 -5.12 -2.87
N LEU A 137 3.67 -5.81 -3.02
CA LEU A 137 4.35 -6.54 -1.95
C LEU A 137 5.67 -5.88 -1.54
N THR A 138 6.02 -6.02 -0.27
CA THR A 138 7.31 -5.58 0.28
C THR A 138 8.27 -6.74 0.54
N VAL A 139 7.81 -7.99 0.40
CA VAL A 139 8.56 -9.23 0.71
C VAL A 139 9.07 -9.96 -0.54
N ILE A 140 9.25 -9.23 -1.63
CA ILE A 140 9.56 -9.79 -2.97
C ILE A 140 10.76 -10.74 -2.89
N GLU A 141 11.86 -10.31 -2.28
CA GLU A 141 13.10 -11.09 -2.15
C GLU A 141 12.91 -12.41 -1.37
N LEU A 142 12.07 -12.40 -0.32
CA LEU A 142 11.76 -13.61 0.45
C LEU A 142 10.97 -14.62 -0.39
N ILE A 143 10.03 -14.13 -1.20
CA ILE A 143 9.24 -14.98 -2.11
C ILE A 143 10.12 -15.53 -3.23
N GLU A 144 11.01 -14.73 -3.81
CA GLU A 144 11.96 -15.18 -4.83
C GLU A 144 12.93 -16.23 -4.27
N ASN A 145 13.42 -16.04 -3.04
CA ASN A 145 14.22 -17.05 -2.36
C ASN A 145 13.42 -18.34 -2.13
N TYR A 146 12.17 -18.25 -1.67
CA TYR A 146 11.26 -19.41 -1.57
C TYR A 146 11.14 -20.14 -2.91
N LEU A 147 10.90 -19.42 -4.02
CA LEU A 147 10.77 -19.98 -5.36
C LEU A 147 12.03 -20.73 -5.81
N ASN A 148 13.21 -20.19 -5.51
CA ASN A 148 14.48 -20.86 -5.80
C ASN A 148 14.63 -22.16 -5.00
N GLN A 149 14.31 -22.16 -3.70
CA GLN A 149 14.41 -23.36 -2.87
C GLN A 149 13.44 -24.46 -3.33
N VAL A 150 12.19 -24.12 -3.64
CA VAL A 150 11.22 -25.13 -4.12
C VAL A 150 11.57 -25.67 -5.50
N SER A 151 12.19 -24.86 -6.35
CA SER A 151 12.70 -25.30 -7.66
C SER A 151 13.84 -26.32 -7.50
N GLU A 152 14.80 -26.06 -6.62
CA GLU A 152 15.89 -27.01 -6.30
C GLU A 152 15.31 -28.36 -5.83
N ILE A 153 14.38 -28.32 -4.88
CA ILE A 153 13.74 -29.53 -4.31
C ILE A 153 12.97 -30.31 -5.38
N TYR A 154 12.21 -29.60 -6.21
CA TYR A 154 11.46 -30.22 -7.31
C TYR A 154 12.40 -30.87 -8.32
N ASN A 155 13.48 -30.21 -8.71
CA ASN A 155 14.43 -30.73 -9.70
C ASN A 155 15.17 -31.97 -9.17
N ASP A 156 15.60 -31.94 -7.91
CA ASP A 156 16.26 -33.09 -7.26
C ASP A 156 15.37 -34.33 -7.20
N TYR A 157 14.07 -34.16 -6.95
CA TYR A 157 13.12 -35.26 -6.93
C TYR A 157 12.70 -35.72 -8.33
N SER A 158 12.29 -34.78 -9.18
CA SER A 158 11.68 -35.05 -10.50
C SER A 158 12.67 -35.67 -11.48
N THR A 159 13.97 -35.39 -11.36
CA THR A 159 15.01 -36.03 -12.20
C THR A 159 14.99 -37.54 -12.05
N ASN A 160 14.91 -38.05 -10.81
CA ASN A 160 14.80 -39.48 -10.55
C ASN A 160 13.47 -40.07 -11.05
N HIS A 161 12.38 -39.32 -10.92
CA HIS A 161 11.06 -39.72 -11.44
C HIS A 161 11.08 -39.89 -12.96
N MET A 162 11.69 -38.94 -13.68
CA MET A 162 11.79 -38.96 -15.14
C MET A 162 12.67 -40.10 -15.65
N LEU A 163 13.83 -40.35 -15.03
CA LEU A 163 14.71 -41.45 -15.45
C LEU A 163 14.05 -42.81 -15.29
N LYS A 164 13.31 -43.02 -14.19
CA LYS A 164 12.53 -44.26 -13.99
C LYS A 164 11.51 -44.49 -15.11
N LYS A 165 10.83 -43.44 -15.57
CA LYS A 165 9.88 -43.54 -16.69
C LYS A 165 10.56 -43.89 -18.02
N MET A 166 11.80 -43.45 -18.22
CA MET A 166 12.58 -43.75 -19.41
C MET A 166 13.19 -45.17 -19.39
N GLY A 167 12.94 -45.95 -18.33
CA GLY A 167 13.54 -47.27 -18.14
C GLY A 167 15.03 -47.21 -17.76
N ASP A 168 15.52 -46.03 -17.38
CA ASP A 168 16.91 -45.83 -16.98
C ASP A 168 17.08 -46.02 -15.47
N ASN A 169 18.11 -46.77 -15.10
CA ASN A 169 18.49 -46.95 -13.72
C ASN A 169 19.31 -45.75 -13.26
N SER A 170 18.63 -44.79 -12.62
CA SER A 170 19.27 -43.63 -12.02
C SER A 170 20.48 -44.01 -11.16
N ASN A 171 21.58 -43.28 -11.29
CA ASN A 171 22.80 -43.55 -10.51
C ASN A 171 22.56 -43.32 -8.99
N VAL A 172 23.49 -43.77 -8.15
CA VAL A 172 23.38 -43.67 -6.68
C VAL A 172 23.20 -42.21 -6.23
N GLU A 173 23.85 -41.26 -6.90
CA GLU A 173 23.76 -39.84 -6.57
C GLU A 173 22.35 -39.28 -6.77
N ILE A 174 21.72 -39.56 -7.92
CA ILE A 174 20.37 -39.09 -8.27
C ILE A 174 19.33 -39.68 -7.32
N ARG A 175 19.45 -40.97 -6.98
CA ARG A 175 18.56 -41.61 -5.99
C ARG A 175 18.70 -40.98 -4.60
N THR A 176 19.93 -40.64 -4.21
CA THR A 176 20.21 -39.98 -2.93
C THR A 176 19.64 -38.57 -2.89
N LYS A 177 19.78 -37.79 -3.97
CA LYS A 177 19.16 -36.46 -4.09
C LYS A 177 17.64 -36.54 -3.99
N ALA A 178 17.00 -37.44 -4.72
CA ALA A 178 15.54 -37.61 -4.66
C ALA A 178 15.06 -38.04 -3.26
N PHE A 179 15.79 -38.95 -2.59
CA PHE A 179 15.43 -39.38 -1.23
C PHE A 179 15.58 -38.26 -0.20
N THR A 180 16.58 -37.38 -0.37
CA THR A 180 16.84 -36.26 0.54
C THR A 180 16.04 -35.00 0.21
N ALA A 181 15.46 -34.88 -0.98
CA ALA A 181 14.66 -33.74 -1.41
C ALA A 181 13.53 -33.39 -0.41
N TYR A 182 12.86 -34.41 0.14
CA TYR A 182 11.84 -34.20 1.18
C TYR A 182 12.39 -33.52 2.44
N LYS A 183 13.61 -33.86 2.88
CA LYS A 183 14.22 -33.27 4.09
C LYS A 183 14.50 -31.78 3.93
N LYS A 184 14.74 -31.33 2.69
CA LYS A 184 14.94 -29.91 2.38
C LYS A 184 13.67 -29.07 2.60
N MET A 185 12.47 -29.65 2.61
CA MET A 185 11.23 -28.92 2.89
C MET A 185 11.23 -28.29 4.31
N PRO A 186 11.38 -29.06 5.41
CA PRO A 186 11.47 -28.48 6.74
C PRO A 186 12.75 -27.65 6.98
N GLU A 187 13.85 -27.97 6.31
CA GLU A 187 15.15 -27.30 6.51
C GLU A 187 15.25 -25.95 5.79
N LYS A 188 14.78 -25.86 4.54
CA LYS A 188 14.95 -24.67 3.70
C LYS A 188 13.64 -23.92 3.45
N VAL A 189 12.54 -24.63 3.20
CA VAL A 189 11.28 -24.00 2.78
C VAL A 189 10.47 -23.50 3.97
N ASN A 190 10.28 -24.31 5.01
CA ASN A 190 9.46 -23.94 6.16
C ASN A 190 9.96 -22.69 6.91
N PRO A 191 11.28 -22.47 7.11
CA PRO A 191 11.77 -21.24 7.72
C PRO A 191 11.40 -19.99 6.91
N ILE A 192 11.58 -20.02 5.58
CA ILE A 192 11.24 -18.90 4.70
C ILE A 192 9.73 -18.62 4.75
N LYS A 193 8.90 -19.67 4.72
CA LYS A 193 7.44 -19.51 4.86
C LYS A 193 7.04 -18.82 6.17
N LYS A 194 7.65 -19.22 7.29
CA LYS A 194 7.40 -18.61 8.60
C LYS A 194 7.83 -17.13 8.61
N GLU A 195 8.92 -16.80 7.96
CA GLU A 195 9.38 -15.41 7.83
C GLU A 195 8.43 -14.58 6.98
N ILE A 196 7.96 -15.11 5.85
CA ILE A 196 6.93 -14.48 5.01
C ILE A 196 5.65 -14.25 5.82
N GLU A 197 5.17 -15.26 6.56
CA GLU A 197 3.98 -15.14 7.40
C GLU A 197 4.16 -14.05 8.47
N LYS A 198 5.30 -14.02 9.14
CA LYS A 198 5.61 -12.98 10.13
C LYS A 198 5.56 -11.59 9.50
N LYS A 199 6.16 -11.41 8.31
CA LYS A 199 6.12 -10.14 7.58
C LYS A 199 4.71 -9.75 7.15
N PHE A 200 3.88 -10.72 6.77
CA PHE A 200 2.48 -10.46 6.45
C PHE A 200 1.70 -9.97 7.67
N ARG A 201 1.89 -10.61 8.83
CA ARG A 201 1.27 -10.16 10.10
C ARG A 201 1.72 -8.74 10.49
N GLU A 202 3.01 -8.44 10.36
CA GLU A 202 3.55 -7.09 10.60
C GLU A 202 2.91 -6.01 9.69
N ILE A 203 2.45 -6.37 8.49
CA ILE A 203 1.75 -5.45 7.58
C ILE A 203 0.27 -5.29 7.96
N LEU A 204 -0.36 -6.34 8.50
CA LEU A 204 -1.75 -6.31 8.93
C LEU A 204 -1.95 -5.55 10.26
N GLU A 205 -0.94 -5.55 11.12
CA GLU A 205 -0.98 -4.91 12.45
C GLU A 205 -0.59 -3.43 12.43
N LYS A 206 -0.15 -2.89 11.28
CA LYS A 206 0.26 -1.49 11.09
C LYS A 206 -0.75 -0.71 10.26
#